data_AF-A0A7D4QJH8-F1
#
_entry.id   AF-A0A7D4QJH8-F1
#
_cell.length_a   1.000
_cell.length_b   1.000
_cell.length_c   1.000
_cell.angle_alpha   90.00
_cell.angle_beta   90.00
_cell.angle_gamma   90.00
#
_symmetry.space_group_name_H-M   'P 1'
#
loop_
_entity.id
_entity.type
_entity.pdbx_description
1 polymer ?
#
loop_
_entity_poly.entity_id
_entity_poly.type
_entity_poly.pdbx_seq_one_letter_code
_entity_poly.pdbx_strand_id
1 'polypeptide(L)'
;MPRPYRLTLGTASVLCLGGAASVDRAWRTPGRTWFPEERITDAMVDAAIAGGAADVLLTHESPHVTATRNVRTILLTNPGGFPDEALEESRASRQQIDRVVDAVTPAVHLHGHMHTASARITADDAFHTYSLADAGAPGHLGIPTADPVSFTYLLPQDPSPGHRASAGRDSMHLPESPVGRHRGGVGRLRAR
;
A
#
# COMPACT_ATOMS: atom_id res chain seq x y z
N MET A 1 5.59 -6.40 -14.75
CA MET A 1 4.47 -7.34 -14.54
C MET A 1 3.70 -7.50 -15.86
N PRO A 2 3.26 -8.72 -16.24
CA PRO A 2 2.57 -8.95 -17.52
C PRO A 2 1.20 -8.26 -17.62
N ARG A 3 0.67 -8.10 -18.85
CA ARG A 3 -0.50 -7.26 -19.15
C ARG A 3 -1.48 -7.87 -20.17
N PRO A 4 -2.74 -8.14 -19.77
CA PRO A 4 -3.06 -9.08 -18.69
C PRO A 4 -2.48 -10.48 -18.97
N TYR A 5 -2.39 -11.33 -17.97
CA TYR A 5 -1.91 -12.70 -18.13
C TYR A 5 -2.54 -13.64 -17.10
N ARG A 6 -2.82 -14.87 -17.49
CA ARG A 6 -3.40 -15.89 -16.62
C ARG A 6 -2.44 -17.06 -16.46
N LEU A 7 -2.41 -17.59 -15.24
CA LEU A 7 -1.65 -18.77 -14.88
C LEU A 7 -2.39 -19.53 -13.77
N THR A 8 -1.87 -20.69 -13.41
CA THR A 8 -2.35 -21.50 -12.30
C THR A 8 -1.24 -21.69 -11.28
N LEU A 9 -1.56 -21.52 -10.00
CA LEU A 9 -0.72 -21.87 -8.87
C LEU A 9 -1.37 -23.05 -8.16
N GLY A 10 -0.87 -24.26 -8.34
CA GLY A 10 -1.58 -25.46 -7.87
C GLY A 10 -2.97 -25.53 -8.51
N THR A 11 -4.02 -25.58 -7.69
CA THR A 11 -5.43 -25.55 -8.11
C THR A 11 -6.00 -24.15 -8.26
N ALA A 12 -5.31 -23.11 -7.78
CA ALA A 12 -5.78 -21.74 -7.81
C ALA A 12 -5.51 -21.07 -9.17
N SER A 13 -6.53 -20.45 -9.73
CA SER A 13 -6.44 -19.60 -10.91
C SER A 13 -5.93 -18.21 -10.53
N VAL A 14 -4.96 -17.70 -11.30
CA VAL A 14 -4.31 -16.41 -11.03
C VAL A 14 -4.43 -15.51 -12.25
N LEU A 15 -4.86 -14.28 -12.03
CA LEU A 15 -4.89 -13.21 -13.02
C LEU A 15 -3.88 -12.13 -12.63
N CYS A 16 -2.97 -11.81 -13.55
CA CYS A 16 -2.04 -10.69 -13.44
C CYS A 16 -2.51 -9.55 -14.33
N LEU A 17 -2.58 -8.33 -13.79
CA LEU A 17 -2.83 -7.11 -14.56
C LEU A 17 -1.81 -6.02 -14.20
N GLY A 18 -0.78 -5.93 -15.04
CA GLY A 18 0.28 -4.93 -14.94
C GLY A 18 -0.14 -3.54 -15.41
N GLY A 19 0.61 -2.56 -14.92
CA GLY A 19 0.43 -1.15 -15.24
C GLY A 19 -0.07 -0.34 -14.04
N ALA A 20 0.14 0.97 -14.11
CA ALA A 20 -0.30 1.98 -13.15
C ALA A 20 -0.16 3.38 -13.77
N ALA A 21 -0.81 4.38 -13.19
CA ALA A 21 -0.55 5.77 -13.53
C ALA A 21 0.61 6.32 -12.69
N SER A 22 1.52 7.06 -13.31
CA SER A 22 2.67 7.67 -12.62
C SER A 22 2.32 9.08 -12.16
N VAL A 23 2.06 9.26 -10.86
CA VAL A 23 1.76 10.58 -10.28
C VAL A 23 2.91 11.59 -10.41
N ASP A 24 4.13 11.08 -10.64
CA ASP A 24 5.35 11.85 -10.81
C ASP A 24 5.73 12.09 -12.29
N ARG A 25 4.85 11.75 -13.24
CA ARG A 25 5.03 11.90 -14.69
C ARG A 25 5.56 13.28 -15.09
N ALA A 26 5.08 14.35 -14.44
CA ALA A 26 5.46 15.73 -14.73
C ALA A 26 6.96 16.01 -14.50
N TRP A 27 7.64 15.21 -13.67
CA TRP A 27 9.08 15.34 -13.40
C TRP A 27 9.92 14.30 -14.14
N ARG A 28 9.31 13.46 -14.99
CA ARG A 28 9.99 12.43 -15.75
C ARG A 28 10.17 12.82 -17.22
N THR A 29 11.06 12.12 -17.90
CA THR A 29 11.28 12.28 -19.34
C THR A 29 10.56 11.17 -20.11
N PRO A 30 9.58 11.48 -20.97
CA PRO A 30 8.91 10.50 -21.81
C PRO A 30 9.89 9.69 -22.66
N GLY A 31 9.67 8.38 -22.73
CA GLY A 31 10.53 7.44 -23.48
C GLY A 31 11.88 7.13 -22.82
N ARG A 32 12.15 7.66 -21.62
CA ARG A 32 13.41 7.44 -20.89
C ARG A 32 13.21 7.04 -19.43
N THR A 33 12.54 7.87 -18.66
CA THR A 33 12.23 7.60 -17.23
C THR A 33 10.74 7.42 -16.98
N TRP A 34 9.92 7.64 -18.01
CA TRP A 34 8.49 7.38 -18.02
C TRP A 34 8.05 6.90 -19.39
N PHE A 35 7.19 5.90 -19.44
CA PHE A 35 6.62 5.36 -20.68
C PHE A 35 5.09 5.40 -20.62
N PRO A 36 4.39 5.98 -21.62
CA PRO A 36 2.92 5.98 -21.67
C PRO A 36 2.30 4.59 -21.53
N GLU A 37 3.00 3.57 -22.02
CA GLU A 37 2.62 2.15 -22.00
C GLU A 37 2.63 1.57 -20.58
N GLU A 38 3.12 2.31 -19.57
CA GLU A 38 2.99 1.93 -18.16
C GLU A 38 1.54 1.96 -17.68
N ARG A 39 0.65 2.71 -18.34
CA ARG A 39 -0.76 2.84 -17.95
C ARG A 39 -1.57 1.59 -18.23
N ILE A 40 -2.57 1.35 -17.38
CA ILE A 40 -3.64 0.40 -17.65
C ILE A 40 -4.56 1.00 -18.72
N THR A 41 -4.94 0.20 -19.71
CA THR A 41 -5.88 0.59 -20.76
C THR A 41 -7.21 -0.14 -20.58
N ASP A 42 -8.29 0.43 -21.11
CA ASP A 42 -9.61 -0.22 -21.05
C ASP A 42 -9.62 -1.56 -21.80
N ALA A 43 -8.89 -1.66 -22.92
CA ALA A 43 -8.72 -2.94 -23.62
C ALA A 43 -8.04 -4.01 -22.74
N MET A 44 -7.10 -3.64 -21.87
CA MET A 44 -6.50 -4.58 -20.91
C MET A 44 -7.49 -4.99 -19.83
N VAL A 45 -8.33 -4.06 -19.35
CA VAL A 45 -9.41 -4.35 -18.40
C VAL A 45 -10.42 -5.31 -19.03
N ASP A 46 -10.88 -5.02 -20.23
CA ASP A 46 -11.86 -5.84 -20.94
C ASP A 46 -11.31 -7.24 -21.21
N ALA A 47 -10.05 -7.35 -21.62
CA ALA A 47 -9.38 -8.64 -21.81
C ALA A 47 -9.21 -9.43 -20.49
N ALA A 48 -8.92 -8.74 -19.37
CA ALA A 48 -8.84 -9.37 -18.06
C ALA A 48 -10.20 -9.94 -17.62
N ILE A 49 -11.27 -9.14 -17.78
CA ILE A 49 -12.65 -9.50 -17.45
C ILE A 49 -13.16 -10.63 -18.33
N ALA A 50 -12.90 -10.60 -19.65
CA ALA A 50 -13.33 -11.62 -20.59
C ALA A 50 -12.80 -13.02 -20.26
N GLY A 51 -11.68 -13.11 -19.52
CA GLY A 51 -11.14 -14.38 -19.03
C GLY A 51 -11.90 -15.00 -17.85
N GLY A 52 -12.93 -14.34 -17.31
CA GLY A 52 -13.78 -14.86 -16.22
C GLY A 52 -13.18 -14.73 -14.82
N ALA A 53 -13.72 -15.50 -13.87
CA ALA A 53 -13.29 -15.49 -12.48
C ALA A 53 -11.79 -15.83 -12.32
N ALA A 54 -11.20 -15.38 -11.21
CA ALA A 54 -9.86 -15.76 -10.79
C ALA A 54 -9.80 -15.85 -9.27
N ASP A 55 -9.12 -16.84 -8.71
CA ASP A 55 -8.99 -16.99 -7.25
C ASP A 55 -8.06 -15.93 -6.66
N VAL A 56 -6.98 -15.63 -7.39
CA VAL A 56 -5.98 -14.63 -7.02
C VAL A 56 -5.85 -13.57 -8.11
N LEU A 57 -5.96 -12.30 -7.72
CA LEU A 57 -5.67 -11.15 -8.56
C LEU A 57 -4.34 -10.51 -8.15
N LEU A 58 -3.42 -10.36 -9.09
CA LEU A 58 -2.15 -9.66 -8.92
C LEU A 58 -2.15 -8.38 -9.75
N THR A 59 -2.11 -7.22 -9.11
CA THR A 59 -2.04 -5.92 -9.80
C THR A 59 -0.77 -5.17 -9.42
N HIS A 60 -0.30 -4.28 -10.29
CA HIS A 60 0.76 -3.36 -9.87
C HIS A 60 0.09 -2.18 -9.16
N GLU A 61 -0.86 -1.55 -9.83
CA GLU A 61 -1.72 -0.50 -9.30
C GLU A 61 -2.59 -0.96 -8.12
N SER A 62 -2.88 -0.04 -7.20
CA SER A 62 -3.80 -0.29 -6.07
C SER A 62 -5.28 -0.25 -6.49
N PRO A 63 -6.20 -0.95 -5.81
CA PRO A 63 -7.63 -0.70 -6.01
C PRO A 63 -8.02 0.69 -5.46
N HIS A 64 -9.12 1.26 -5.92
CA HIS A 64 -9.63 2.52 -5.38
C HIS A 64 -10.56 2.28 -4.20
N VAL A 65 -11.60 1.45 -4.36
CA VAL A 65 -12.60 1.18 -3.32
C VAL A 65 -12.03 0.28 -2.23
N THR A 66 -11.35 -0.80 -2.59
CA THR A 66 -10.88 -1.82 -1.63
C THR A 66 -9.45 -1.60 -1.13
N ALA A 67 -8.91 -0.40 -1.38
CA ALA A 67 -7.60 0.03 -0.90
C ALA A 67 -7.41 -0.24 0.61
N THR A 68 -6.22 -0.71 0.96
CA THR A 68 -5.80 -0.97 2.35
C THR A 68 -5.63 0.32 3.15
N ARG A 69 -5.60 0.23 4.48
CA ARG A 69 -5.57 1.41 5.37
C ARG A 69 -4.40 2.34 5.08
N ASN A 70 -3.18 1.80 4.93
CA ASN A 70 -1.99 2.63 4.74
C ASN A 70 -2.01 3.30 3.36
N VAL A 71 -2.46 2.57 2.34
CA VAL A 71 -2.67 3.10 0.99
C VAL A 71 -3.65 4.28 1.02
N ARG A 72 -4.82 4.10 1.67
CA ARG A 72 -5.79 5.18 1.85
C ARG A 72 -5.19 6.41 2.52
N THR A 73 -4.36 6.22 3.55
CA THR A 73 -3.65 7.33 4.21
C THR A 73 -2.77 8.10 3.24
N ILE A 74 -1.91 7.42 2.46
CA ILE A 74 -1.02 8.06 1.48
C ILE A 74 -1.81 8.86 0.45
N LEU A 75 -2.91 8.29 -0.04
CA LEU A 75 -3.77 8.92 -1.04
C LEU A 75 -4.50 10.16 -0.49
N LEU A 76 -4.86 10.16 0.79
CA LEU A 76 -5.54 11.28 1.45
C LEU A 76 -4.56 12.40 1.82
N THR A 77 -3.35 12.06 2.25
CA THR A 77 -2.38 13.05 2.74
C THR A 77 -1.48 13.61 1.64
N ASN A 78 -1.39 12.93 0.49
CA ASN A 78 -0.54 13.31 -0.64
C ASN A 78 0.87 13.78 -0.19
N PRO A 79 1.65 12.92 0.49
CA PRO A 79 2.90 13.34 1.11
C PRO A 79 3.95 13.79 0.09
N GLY A 80 3.82 13.37 -1.18
CA GLY A 80 4.68 13.80 -2.28
C GLY A 80 4.30 15.14 -2.90
N GLY A 81 3.17 15.74 -2.50
CA GLY A 81 2.71 17.02 -3.06
C GLY A 81 2.40 16.95 -4.56
N PHE A 82 1.87 15.82 -5.03
CA PHE A 82 1.54 15.62 -6.44
C PHE A 82 0.39 16.54 -6.88
N PRO A 83 0.42 17.04 -8.13
CA PRO A 83 -0.63 17.92 -8.65
C PRO A 83 -1.95 17.19 -8.86
N ASP A 84 -3.07 17.91 -8.76
CA ASP A 84 -4.43 17.35 -8.83
C ASP A 84 -4.70 16.54 -10.10
N GLU A 85 -4.19 17.00 -11.26
CA GLU A 85 -4.32 16.27 -12.53
C GLU A 85 -3.70 14.87 -12.45
N ALA A 86 -2.51 14.76 -11.84
CA ALA A 86 -1.83 13.48 -11.69
C ALA A 86 -2.54 12.57 -10.68
N LEU A 87 -3.13 13.16 -9.62
CA LEU A 87 -3.96 12.43 -8.66
C LEU A 87 -5.25 11.90 -9.30
N GLU A 88 -5.86 12.64 -10.23
CA GLU A 88 -7.04 12.22 -10.96
C GLU A 88 -6.70 11.10 -11.97
N GLU A 89 -5.58 11.21 -12.69
CA GLU A 89 -5.06 10.12 -13.53
C GLU A 89 -4.83 8.84 -12.71
N SER A 90 -4.23 8.98 -11.51
CA SER A 90 -4.07 7.87 -10.57
C SER A 90 -5.40 7.32 -10.07
N ARG A 91 -6.39 8.18 -9.77
CA ARG A 91 -7.74 7.72 -9.40
C ARG A 91 -8.37 6.90 -10.51
N ALA A 92 -8.32 7.38 -11.75
CA ALA A 92 -8.87 6.67 -12.90
C ALA A 92 -8.20 5.30 -13.11
N SER A 93 -6.87 5.23 -13.02
CA SER A 93 -6.10 3.97 -13.08
C SER A 93 -6.56 2.96 -12.01
N ARG A 94 -6.78 3.42 -10.78
CA ARG A 94 -7.24 2.55 -9.68
C ARG A 94 -8.70 2.12 -9.81
N GLN A 95 -9.55 2.95 -10.41
CA GLN A 95 -10.93 2.57 -10.76
C GLN A 95 -10.99 1.51 -11.87
N GLN A 96 -9.98 1.43 -12.74
CA GLN A 96 -9.85 0.31 -13.67
C GLN A 96 -9.60 -1.01 -12.93
N ILE A 97 -8.84 -0.98 -11.83
CA ILE A 97 -8.65 -2.15 -10.97
C ILE A 97 -9.94 -2.57 -10.28
N ASP A 98 -10.73 -1.62 -9.77
CA ASP A 98 -12.02 -1.94 -9.15
C ASP A 98 -12.96 -2.68 -10.12
N ARG A 99 -13.03 -2.24 -11.39
CA ARG A 99 -13.82 -2.96 -12.42
C ARG A 99 -13.39 -4.41 -12.59
N VAL A 100 -12.08 -4.69 -12.52
CA VAL A 100 -11.56 -6.05 -12.64
C VAL A 100 -11.87 -6.85 -11.38
N VAL A 101 -11.65 -6.27 -10.18
CA VAL A 101 -11.99 -6.91 -8.89
C VAL A 101 -13.46 -7.32 -8.86
N ASP A 102 -14.36 -6.41 -9.22
CA ASP A 102 -15.81 -6.64 -9.20
C ASP A 102 -16.23 -7.75 -10.17
N ALA A 103 -15.58 -7.85 -11.34
CA ALA A 103 -15.95 -8.80 -12.37
C ALA A 103 -15.33 -10.19 -12.20
N VAL A 104 -14.09 -10.28 -11.69
CA VAL A 104 -13.38 -11.57 -11.54
C VAL A 104 -13.49 -12.16 -10.13
N THR A 105 -14.04 -11.39 -9.19
CA THR A 105 -14.40 -11.79 -7.82
C THR A 105 -13.31 -12.62 -7.12
N PRO A 106 -12.08 -12.10 -6.96
CA PRO A 106 -10.99 -12.85 -6.35
C PRO A 106 -11.18 -13.02 -4.85
N ALA A 107 -10.69 -14.13 -4.29
CA ALA A 107 -10.58 -14.30 -2.84
C ALA A 107 -9.39 -13.52 -2.29
N VAL A 108 -8.30 -13.42 -3.06
CA VAL A 108 -7.09 -12.68 -2.69
C VAL A 108 -6.70 -11.70 -3.79
N HIS A 109 -6.50 -10.43 -3.43
CA HIS A 109 -5.94 -9.40 -4.30
C HIS A 109 -4.63 -8.87 -3.71
N LEU A 110 -3.51 -9.11 -4.41
CA LEU A 110 -2.20 -8.55 -4.05
C LEU A 110 -1.87 -7.39 -4.98
N HIS A 111 -1.42 -6.28 -4.42
CA HIS A 111 -1.01 -5.13 -5.21
C HIS A 111 0.25 -4.44 -4.67
N GLY A 112 0.90 -3.63 -5.51
CA GLY A 112 2.05 -2.82 -5.13
C GLY A 112 1.78 -1.33 -5.30
N HIS A 113 2.73 -0.64 -5.95
CA HIS A 113 2.69 0.75 -6.42
C HIS A 113 2.67 1.85 -5.34
N MET A 114 2.06 1.59 -4.20
CA MET A 114 1.93 2.57 -3.11
C MET A 114 3.04 2.46 -2.05
N HIS A 115 3.98 1.53 -2.25
CA HIS A 115 5.21 1.38 -1.47
C HIS A 115 4.96 1.21 0.04
N THR A 116 3.82 0.64 0.41
CA THR A 116 3.43 0.42 1.80
C THR A 116 2.75 -0.92 1.96
N ALA A 117 3.07 -1.61 3.05
CA ALA A 117 2.44 -2.87 3.38
C ALA A 117 1.29 -2.70 4.37
N SER A 118 0.17 -3.34 4.05
CA SER A 118 -0.99 -3.47 4.93
C SER A 118 -1.99 -4.46 4.31
N ALA A 119 -2.99 -4.85 5.10
CA ALA A 119 -4.05 -5.73 4.64
C ALA A 119 -5.42 -5.11 4.92
N ARG A 120 -6.41 -5.54 4.13
CA ARG A 120 -7.84 -5.33 4.38
C ARG A 120 -8.53 -6.67 4.17
N ILE A 121 -9.33 -7.08 5.14
CA ILE A 121 -10.10 -8.31 5.14
C ILE A 121 -11.57 -7.93 5.29
N THR A 122 -12.46 -8.48 4.46
CA THR A 122 -13.91 -8.27 4.59
C THR A 122 -14.44 -8.97 5.85
N ALA A 123 -15.56 -8.49 6.38
CA ALA A 123 -16.10 -9.02 7.65
C ALA A 123 -16.52 -10.49 7.59
N ASP A 124 -16.85 -10.97 6.39
CA ASP A 124 -17.19 -12.36 6.08
C ASP A 124 -15.96 -13.22 5.71
N ASP A 125 -14.76 -12.65 5.77
CA ASP A 125 -13.48 -13.29 5.44
C ASP A 125 -13.36 -13.77 3.98
N ALA A 126 -14.29 -13.37 3.10
CA ALA A 126 -14.38 -13.86 1.72
C ALA A 126 -13.42 -13.15 0.75
N PHE A 127 -12.98 -11.93 1.05
CA PHE A 127 -12.08 -11.18 0.19
C PHE A 127 -10.98 -10.45 0.97
N HIS A 128 -9.74 -10.74 0.62
CA HIS A 128 -8.55 -10.15 1.22
C HIS A 128 -7.79 -9.31 0.21
N THR A 129 -7.46 -8.07 0.57
CA THR A 129 -6.61 -7.17 -0.21
C THR A 129 -5.31 -6.91 0.55
N TYR A 130 -4.17 -7.13 -0.10
CA TYR A 130 -2.84 -6.91 0.48
C TYR A 130 -2.05 -5.94 -0.39
N SER A 131 -1.41 -4.96 0.25
CA SER A 131 -0.48 -4.05 -0.40
C SER A 131 0.96 -4.45 -0.06
N LEU A 132 1.88 -4.43 -1.02
CA LEU A 132 3.30 -4.75 -0.81
C LEU A 132 4.13 -3.47 -0.69
N ALA A 133 5.12 -3.49 0.21
CA ALA A 133 6.11 -2.44 0.35
C ALA A 133 7.24 -2.55 -0.68
N ASP A 134 8.12 -1.55 -0.71
CA ASP A 134 9.34 -1.57 -1.53
C ASP A 134 10.28 -2.71 -1.15
N ALA A 135 11.00 -3.23 -2.15
CA ALA A 135 12.00 -4.28 -1.93
C ALA A 135 12.98 -3.89 -0.80
N GLY A 136 13.11 -4.77 0.19
CA GLY A 136 13.94 -4.53 1.38
C GLY A 136 13.22 -3.90 2.57
N ALA A 137 12.00 -3.35 2.40
CA ALA A 137 11.19 -2.86 3.51
C ALA A 137 10.32 -3.98 4.13
N PRO A 138 9.94 -3.91 5.42
CA PRO A 138 8.97 -4.85 5.99
C PRO A 138 7.69 -4.94 5.14
N GLY A 139 7.26 -6.18 4.81
CA GLY A 139 6.07 -6.43 3.98
C GLY A 139 6.22 -6.32 2.47
N HIS A 140 7.45 -6.29 1.96
CA HIS A 140 7.70 -6.41 0.52
C HIS A 140 7.53 -7.84 -0.02
N LEU A 141 7.45 -8.84 0.85
CA LEU A 141 7.43 -10.26 0.49
C LEU A 141 6.41 -11.05 1.32
N GLY A 142 5.78 -12.02 0.67
CA GLY A 142 4.96 -13.04 1.32
C GLY A 142 4.79 -14.28 0.44
N ILE A 143 4.11 -15.28 1.00
CA ILE A 143 3.83 -16.56 0.35
C ILE A 143 2.33 -16.65 0.06
N PRO A 144 1.94 -16.81 -1.23
CA PRO A 144 0.59 -17.25 -1.58
C PRO A 144 0.45 -18.77 -1.41
N THR A 145 -0.70 -19.22 -0.90
CA THR A 145 -1.11 -20.63 -0.89
C THR A 145 -2.30 -20.82 -1.82
N ALA A 146 -2.42 -22.02 -2.41
CA ALA A 146 -3.49 -22.36 -3.35
C ALA A 146 -4.64 -23.16 -2.70
N ASP A 147 -4.40 -23.81 -1.57
CA ASP A 147 -5.39 -24.61 -0.86
C ASP A 147 -5.14 -24.57 0.68
N PRO A 148 -5.92 -23.79 1.44
CA PRO A 148 -6.85 -22.77 0.95
C PRO A 148 -6.11 -21.62 0.24
N VAL A 149 -6.84 -20.87 -0.60
CA VAL A 149 -6.31 -19.66 -1.24
C VAL A 149 -6.07 -18.59 -0.17
N SER A 150 -4.82 -18.21 0.06
CA SER A 150 -4.45 -17.21 1.06
C SER A 150 -3.13 -16.53 0.74
N PHE A 151 -2.79 -15.50 1.50
CA PHE A 151 -1.47 -14.87 1.46
C PHE A 151 -0.96 -14.55 2.87
N THR A 152 0.31 -14.84 3.13
CA THR A 152 0.99 -14.53 4.40
C THR A 152 2.28 -13.76 4.14
N TYR A 153 2.47 -12.61 4.79
CA TYR A 153 3.74 -11.90 4.77
C TYR A 153 4.86 -12.74 5.40
N LEU A 154 6.05 -12.73 4.79
CA LEU A 154 7.18 -13.54 5.25
C LEU A 154 7.95 -12.92 6.43
N LEU A 155 7.79 -11.62 6.65
CA LEU A 155 8.35 -10.91 7.80
C LEU A 155 7.23 -10.15 8.50
N PRO A 156 7.27 -10.04 9.85
CA PRO A 156 6.33 -9.21 10.59
C PRO A 156 6.34 -7.80 10.02
N GLN A 157 5.16 -7.24 9.81
CA GLN A 157 5.02 -5.80 9.58
C GLN A 157 5.43 -5.11 10.88
N ASP A 158 6.22 -4.04 10.81
CA ASP A 158 6.38 -3.19 11.98
C ASP A 158 4.97 -2.80 12.44
N PRO A 159 4.60 -3.04 13.71
CA PRO A 159 3.27 -2.69 14.18
C PRO A 159 3.10 -1.19 13.95
N SER A 160 2.06 -0.82 13.19
CA SER A 160 1.68 0.58 13.06
C SER A 160 1.62 1.21 14.45
N PRO A 161 2.07 2.46 14.65
CA PRO A 161 2.02 3.12 15.95
C PRO A 161 0.55 3.31 16.34
N GLY A 162 -0.02 2.33 17.03
CA GLY A 162 -1.47 2.23 17.19
C GLY A 162 -1.96 0.98 17.88
N HIS A 163 -1.15 0.31 18.69
CA HIS A 163 -1.62 -0.57 19.77
C HIS A 163 -0.48 -0.88 20.74
N ARG A 164 -0.14 0.07 21.61
CA ARG A 164 0.38 -0.30 22.93
C ARG A 164 -0.84 -0.49 23.82
N ALA A 165 -1.24 -1.73 24.03
CA ALA A 165 -2.04 -2.08 25.19
C ALA A 165 -1.29 -1.56 26.43
N SER A 166 -1.97 -0.73 27.22
CA SER A 166 -1.48 -0.24 28.50
C SER A 166 -1.31 -1.42 29.44
N ALA A 167 -0.10 -1.97 29.51
CA ALA A 167 0.28 -2.91 30.55
C ALA A 167 1.17 -2.18 31.55
N GLY A 168 0.68 -2.10 32.79
CA GLY A 168 1.47 -2.13 34.01
C GLY A 168 2.50 -1.02 34.19
N ARG A 169 2.12 -0.01 34.97
CA ARG A 169 3.11 0.64 35.84
C ARG A 169 3.60 -0.43 36.81
N ASP A 170 4.88 -0.77 36.76
CA ASP A 170 5.59 -1.19 37.96
C ASP A 170 7.08 -0.83 37.88
N SER A 171 7.42 0.16 38.71
CA SER A 171 8.56 0.15 39.61
C SER A 171 9.94 -0.23 39.03
N MET A 172 10.72 0.78 38.64
CA MET A 172 12.19 0.69 38.74
C MET A 172 12.85 2.06 38.97
N HIS A 173 13.21 2.27 40.23
CA HIS A 173 14.46 2.83 40.73
C HIS A 173 15.21 3.85 39.84
N LEU A 174 15.18 5.12 40.27
CA LEU A 174 16.11 6.16 39.81
C LEU A 174 17.46 6.00 40.52
N PRO A 175 18.61 5.97 39.82
CA PRO A 175 19.86 6.39 40.43
C PRO A 175 19.99 7.91 40.31
N GLU A 176 20.22 8.57 41.44
CA GLU A 176 20.67 9.95 41.45
C GLU A 176 22.09 10.05 40.87
N SER A 177 22.36 11.13 40.15
CA SER A 177 23.71 11.66 40.01
C SER A 177 23.71 13.18 39.80
N PRO A 178 24.73 13.89 40.30
CA PRO A 178 24.63 15.29 40.68
C PRO A 178 25.08 16.20 39.53
N VAL A 179 24.29 17.23 39.23
CA VAL A 179 24.71 18.28 38.29
C VAL A 179 24.66 19.64 38.98
N GLY A 180 25.87 20.12 39.30
CA GLY A 180 26.37 21.47 39.05
C GLY A 180 25.39 22.63 39.23
N ARG A 181 25.53 23.33 40.36
CA ARG A 181 25.12 24.73 40.46
C ARG A 181 26.08 25.60 39.65
N HIS A 182 25.60 26.27 38.59
CA HIS A 182 26.05 27.64 38.33
C HIS A 182 25.16 28.44 37.36
N ARG A 183 24.89 29.69 37.79
CA ARG A 183 24.46 30.89 37.03
C ARG A 183 22.97 30.93 36.64
N GLY A 184 22.23 32.03 36.77
CA GLY A 184 22.57 33.42 37.11
C GLY A 184 21.28 34.18 37.44
N GLY A 185 21.44 35.25 38.22
CA GLY A 185 20.36 36.03 38.83
C GLY A 185 19.48 36.81 37.85
N VAL A 186 18.25 37.04 38.31
CA VAL A 186 17.21 37.90 37.74
C VAL A 186 17.48 39.35 38.16
N GLY A 187 17.40 40.29 37.21
CA GLY A 187 17.59 41.72 37.43
C GLY A 187 16.76 42.62 36.51
N ARG A 188 15.47 42.77 36.83
CA ARG A 188 14.58 43.94 36.74
C ARG A 188 14.53 44.85 35.48
N LEU A 189 13.27 45.03 35.04
CA LEU A 189 12.60 46.21 34.46
C LEU A 189 13.23 47.60 34.73
N ARG A 190 13.20 48.47 33.71
CA ARG A 190 12.50 49.80 33.65
C ARG A 190 12.72 50.44 32.25
N ALA A 191 11.65 50.68 31.48
CA ALA A 191 11.04 51.99 31.21
C ALA A 191 12.00 53.13 30.82
N ARG A 192 12.13 53.44 29.51
CA ARG A 192 11.53 54.58 28.78
C ARG A 192 11.94 54.53 27.32
#